data_AF-A0A0A9XYI1-F1
#
_entry.id   AF-A0A0A9XYI1-F1
#
_cell.length_a   1.000
_cell.length_b   1.000
_cell.length_c   1.000
_cell.angle_alpha   90.00
_cell.angle_beta   90.00
_cell.angle_gamma   90.00
#
_symmetry.space_group_name_H-M   'P 1'
#
loop_
_entity.id
_entity.type
_entity.pdbx_description
1 polymer ?
#
loop_
_entity_poly.entity_id
_entity_poly.type
_entity_poly.pdbx_seq_one_letter_code
_entity_poly.pdbx_strand_id
1 'polypeptide(L)'
;MDRLDVNMDLIKVEGKVGGRLEDTCLVNGIVIDKDFSHPQMPKILHHPKIAILTCPFEPPKPKTKHTVQITSAANMNALHEQEQEYFRKEVQSCKDVGADLIICQWGFDDEANYLLYRNELPAVRWVGGVELEMIAIATGGRIIPRFE
;
A
#
# COMPACT_ATOMS: atom_id res chain seq x y z
N MET A 1 24.30 28.22 21.61
CA MET A 1 23.01 27.72 22.11
C MET A 1 22.28 27.20 20.90
N ASP A 2 22.35 25.90 20.66
CA ASP A 2 21.58 25.27 19.61
C ASP A 2 20.10 25.39 19.99
N ARG A 3 19.31 26.07 19.14
CA ARG A 3 17.87 26.16 19.32
C ARG A 3 17.29 24.75 19.20
N LEU A 4 16.73 24.26 20.30
CA LEU A 4 15.90 23.06 20.33
C LEU A 4 14.50 23.38 19.80
N ASP A 5 14.44 23.83 18.54
CA ASP A 5 13.17 24.07 17.86
C ASP A 5 12.55 22.71 17.52
N VAL A 6 11.37 22.45 18.06
CA VAL A 6 10.60 21.22 17.78
C VAL A 6 9.65 21.51 16.64
N ASN A 7 9.73 20.73 15.57
CA ASN A 7 8.75 20.80 14.50
C ASN A 7 7.50 19.99 14.89
N MET A 8 6.41 20.71 15.18
CA MET A 8 5.11 20.11 15.53
C MET A 8 4.52 19.28 14.38
N ASP A 9 4.88 19.56 13.12
CA ASP A 9 4.35 18.84 11.95
C ASP A 9 4.86 17.39 11.88
N LEU A 10 5.94 17.07 12.61
CA LEU A 10 6.50 15.72 12.69
C LEU A 10 5.93 14.89 13.86
N ILE A 11 5.01 15.47 14.63
CA ILE A 11 4.39 14.81 15.78
C ILE A 11 2.95 14.44 15.42
N LYS A 12 2.69 13.15 15.26
CA LYS A 12 1.33 12.64 15.05
C LYS A 12 0.69 12.27 16.39
N VAL A 13 -0.48 12.85 16.67
CA VAL A 13 -1.33 12.43 17.79
C VAL A 13 -2.44 11.55 17.22
N GLU A 14 -2.38 10.25 17.53
CA GLU A 14 -3.37 9.26 17.08
C GLU A 14 -4.25 8.85 18.25
N GLY A 15 -5.57 8.85 18.06
CA GLY A 15 -6.55 8.55 19.10
C GLY A 15 -7.52 7.46 18.67
N LYS A 16 -7.47 6.30 19.34
CA LYS A 16 -8.48 5.24 19.18
C LYS A 16 -9.44 5.20 20.37
N VAL A 17 -10.73 5.14 20.06
CA VAL A 17 -11.78 4.96 21.06
C VAL A 17 -11.80 3.53 21.60
N GLY A 18 -12.23 3.36 22.85
CA GLY A 18 -12.45 2.04 23.47
C GLY A 18 -11.40 1.63 24.51
N GLY A 19 -10.32 2.40 24.69
CA GLY A 19 -9.33 2.21 25.75
C GLY A 19 -9.56 3.12 26.97
N ARG A 20 -8.69 2.97 27.98
CA ARG A 20 -8.62 3.84 29.15
C ARG A 20 -7.55 4.92 28.95
N LEU A 21 -7.61 5.99 29.73
CA LEU A 21 -6.58 7.04 29.72
C LEU A 21 -5.18 6.49 30.06
N GLU A 22 -5.12 5.49 30.94
CA GLU A 22 -3.89 4.79 31.34
C GLU A 22 -3.24 3.97 30.21
N ASP A 23 -3.97 3.66 29.14
CA ASP A 23 -3.45 2.90 27.98
C ASP A 23 -2.69 3.80 26.98
N THR A 24 -2.64 5.12 27.24
CA THR A 24 -1.93 6.07 26.39
C THR A 24 -0.42 5.83 26.48
N CYS A 25 0.24 5.64 25.34
CA CYS A 25 1.67 5.45 25.27
C CYS A 25 2.33 6.34 24.22
N LEU A 26 3.61 6.64 24.42
CA LEU A 26 4.45 7.27 23.41
C LEU A 26 4.99 6.19 22.48
N VAL A 27 4.73 6.34 21.18
CA VAL A 27 5.27 5.45 20.15
C VAL A 27 6.50 6.11 19.52
N ASN A 28 7.64 5.42 19.55
CA ASN A 28 8.86 5.85 18.88
C ASN A 28 8.80 5.47 17.39
N GLY A 29 7.96 6.18 16.64
CA GLY A 29 7.72 5.93 15.23
C GLY A 29 6.40 6.53 14.76
N ILE A 30 5.89 6.03 13.64
CA ILE A 30 4.61 6.46 13.08
C ILE A 30 3.57 5.38 13.33
N VAL A 31 2.39 5.81 13.78
CA VAL A 31 1.19 4.97 13.84
C VAL A 31 0.31 5.29 12.65
N ILE A 32 -0.13 4.25 11.95
CA ILE A 32 -1.09 4.35 10.85
C ILE A 32 -2.32 3.56 11.26
N ASP A 33 -3.50 4.18 11.22
CA ASP A 33 -4.75 3.49 11.52
C ASP A 33 -5.29 2.75 10.28
N LYS A 34 -4.52 1.75 9.82
CA LYS A 34 -4.88 0.86 8.73
C LYS A 34 -4.40 -0.56 9.03
N ASP A 35 -5.27 -1.52 8.75
CA ASP A 35 -4.93 -2.94 8.80
C ASP A 35 -4.27 -3.38 7.49
N PHE A 36 -3.55 -4.51 7.55
CA PHE A 36 -3.08 -5.20 6.36
C PHE A 36 -4.25 -5.59 5.46
N SER A 37 -4.00 -5.64 4.15
CA SER A 37 -5.03 -5.86 3.15
C SER A 37 -5.65 -7.25 3.21
N HIS A 38 -4.94 -8.24 3.77
CA HIS A 38 -5.44 -9.60 3.97
C HIS A 38 -5.18 -10.09 5.41
N PRO A 39 -6.16 -10.73 6.09
CA PRO A 39 -6.03 -11.11 7.51
C PRO A 39 -4.95 -12.16 7.78
N GLN A 40 -4.57 -12.94 6.76
CA GLN A 40 -3.51 -13.94 6.84
C GLN A 40 -2.11 -13.38 6.56
N MET A 41 -1.97 -12.09 6.21
CA MET A 41 -0.67 -11.46 6.08
C MET A 41 0.08 -11.42 7.42
N PRO A 42 1.42 -11.50 7.41
CA PRO A 42 2.21 -11.42 8.62
C PRO A 42 1.97 -10.09 9.35
N LYS A 43 1.61 -10.17 10.63
CA LYS A 43 1.33 -8.99 11.47
C LYS A 43 2.58 -8.28 11.96
N ILE A 44 3.72 -8.95 11.91
CA ILE A 44 5.01 -8.45 12.40
C ILE A 44 6.04 -8.72 11.31
N LEU A 45 6.76 -7.68 10.92
CA LEU A 45 7.86 -7.73 9.96
C LEU A 45 9.11 -7.18 10.64
N HIS A 46 10.22 -7.89 10.54
CA HIS A 46 11.50 -7.48 11.11
C HIS A 46 12.36 -6.80 10.04
N HIS A 47 12.66 -5.51 10.23
CA HIS A 47 13.47 -4.70 9.31
C HIS A 47 12.99 -4.77 7.83
N PRO A 48 11.69 -4.56 7.54
CA PRO A 48 11.19 -4.64 6.18
C PRO A 48 11.68 -3.49 5.32
N LYS A 49 11.97 -3.78 4.05
CA LYS A 49 12.10 -2.76 3.01
C LYS A 49 10.72 -2.34 2.53
N ILE A 50 10.41 -1.06 2.65
CA ILE A 50 9.06 -0.53 2.40
C ILE A 50 8.99 0.11 1.02
N ALA A 51 8.06 -0.35 0.19
CA ALA A 51 7.67 0.32 -1.04
C ALA A 51 6.49 1.27 -0.75
N ILE A 52 6.70 2.56 -1.01
CA ILE A 52 5.72 3.62 -0.79
C ILE A 52 5.12 4.03 -2.13
N LEU A 53 3.86 3.68 -2.38
CA LEU A 53 3.22 3.79 -3.69
C LEU A 53 2.02 4.76 -3.66
N THR A 54 1.93 5.61 -4.68
CA THR A 54 0.72 6.40 -4.98
C THR A 54 0.02 5.94 -6.26
N CYS A 55 0.52 4.88 -6.92
CA CYS A 55 -0.17 4.20 -8.02
C CYS A 55 -1.15 3.15 -7.49
N PRO A 56 -2.35 3.02 -8.10
CA PRO A 56 -3.27 1.95 -7.77
C PRO A 56 -2.78 0.61 -8.35
N PHE A 57 -3.09 -0.50 -7.65
CA PHE A 57 -3.04 -1.83 -8.26
C PHE A 57 -4.38 -2.09 -8.94
N GLU A 58 -4.57 -1.50 -10.12
CA GLU A 58 -5.74 -1.69 -10.94
C GLU A 58 -5.33 -1.78 -12.42
N PRO A 59 -6.03 -2.57 -13.25
CA PRO A 59 -5.78 -2.58 -14.69
C PRO A 59 -6.08 -1.17 -15.24
N PRO A 60 -5.26 -0.67 -16.19
CA PRO A 60 -5.39 0.69 -16.69
C PRO A 60 -6.74 0.88 -17.37
N LYS A 61 -7.60 1.71 -16.78
CA LYS A 61 -8.88 2.08 -17.37
C LYS A 61 -8.66 3.11 -18.47
N PRO A 62 -9.11 2.87 -19.71
CA PRO A 62 -9.05 3.87 -20.76
C PRO A 62 -9.74 5.17 -20.34
N LYS A 63 -9.12 6.33 -20.59
CA LYS A 63 -9.72 7.64 -20.26
C LYS A 63 -10.97 7.95 -21.10
N THR A 64 -11.07 7.34 -22.27
CA THR A 64 -12.21 7.43 -23.19
C THR A 64 -13.27 6.39 -22.84
N LYS A 65 -14.55 6.70 -23.05
CA LYS A 65 -15.64 5.73 -22.90
C LYS A 65 -15.44 4.60 -23.92
N HIS A 66 -14.89 3.48 -23.45
CA HIS A 66 -14.77 2.25 -24.21
C HIS A 66 -15.72 1.20 -23.63
N THR A 67 -16.55 0.65 -24.50
CA THR A 67 -17.44 -0.47 -24.14
C THR A 67 -16.75 -1.75 -24.57
N VAL A 68 -16.29 -2.55 -23.61
CA VAL A 68 -15.77 -3.88 -23.88
C VAL A 68 -16.96 -4.78 -24.24
N GLN A 69 -17.06 -5.21 -25.50
CA GLN A 69 -18.09 -6.14 -25.93
C GLN A 69 -17.55 -7.57 -25.93
N ILE A 70 -18.00 -8.36 -24.98
CA ILE A 70 -17.60 -9.75 -24.84
C ILE A 70 -18.59 -10.62 -25.62
N THR A 71 -18.17 -11.11 -26.78
CA THR A 71 -19.02 -11.87 -27.71
C THR A 71 -18.96 -13.39 -27.49
N SER A 72 -17.98 -13.89 -26.76
CA SER A 72 -17.80 -15.32 -26.50
C SER A 72 -17.17 -15.59 -25.13
N ALA A 73 -17.38 -16.79 -24.60
CA ALA A 73 -16.72 -17.24 -23.37
C ALA A 73 -15.19 -17.26 -23.49
N ALA A 74 -14.66 -17.55 -24.68
CA ALA A 74 -13.23 -17.50 -24.94
C ALA A 74 -12.65 -16.09 -24.75
N ASN A 75 -13.39 -15.05 -25.19
CA ASN A 75 -12.98 -13.66 -25.02
C ASN A 75 -13.01 -13.22 -23.55
N MET A 76 -13.96 -13.74 -22.76
CA MET A 76 -14.00 -13.49 -21.31
C MET A 76 -12.76 -14.08 -20.62
N ASN A 77 -12.42 -15.33 -20.94
CA ASN A 77 -11.25 -16.01 -20.35
C ASN A 77 -9.94 -15.30 -20.73
N ALA A 78 -9.79 -14.89 -21.99
CA ALA A 78 -8.61 -14.16 -22.44
C ALA A 78 -8.46 -12.81 -21.73
N LEU A 79 -9.56 -12.08 -21.50
CA LEU A 79 -9.53 -10.82 -20.76
C LEU A 79 -9.08 -11.04 -19.31
N HIS A 80 -9.66 -12.04 -18.64
CA HIS A 80 -9.30 -12.39 -17.27
C HIS A 80 -7.82 -12.78 -17.14
N GLU A 81 -7.29 -13.54 -18.10
CA GLU A 81 -5.88 -13.92 -18.12
C GLU A 81 -4.96 -12.70 -18.31
N GLN A 82 -5.37 -11.73 -19.15
CA GLN A 82 -4.64 -10.46 -19.31
C GLN A 82 -4.64 -9.60 -18.04
N GLU A 83 -5.75 -9.53 -17.32
CA GLU A 83 -5.86 -8.83 -16.03
C GLU A 83 -4.94 -9.47 -14.99
N GLN A 84 -4.92 -10.80 -14.90
CA GLN A 84 -4.00 -11.53 -14.03
C GLN A 84 -2.53 -11.30 -14.39
N GLU A 85 -2.20 -11.36 -15.68
CA GLU A 85 -0.84 -11.13 -16.19
C GLU A 85 -0.35 -9.72 -15.83
N TYR A 86 -1.24 -8.73 -15.90
CA TYR A 86 -0.95 -7.34 -15.51
C TYR A 86 -0.55 -7.26 -14.04
N PHE A 87 -1.37 -7.80 -13.13
CA PHE A 87 -1.06 -7.79 -11.70
C PHE A 87 0.18 -8.61 -11.36
N ARG A 88 0.40 -9.75 -12.01
CA ARG A 88 1.62 -10.55 -11.82
C ARG A 88 2.87 -9.73 -12.13
N LYS A 89 2.84 -8.91 -13.18
CA LYS A 89 3.96 -8.03 -13.54
C LYS A 89 4.21 -6.96 -12.48
N GLU A 90 3.16 -6.27 -12.01
CA GLU A 90 3.30 -5.24 -10.95
C GLU A 90 3.88 -5.84 -9.66
N VAL A 91 3.33 -6.98 -9.23
CA VAL A 91 3.80 -7.71 -8.04
C VAL A 91 5.25 -8.18 -8.22
N GLN A 92 5.60 -8.70 -9.39
CA GLN A 92 6.97 -9.13 -9.69
C GLN A 92 7.94 -7.94 -9.67
N SER A 93 7.57 -6.79 -10.23
CA SER A 93 8.39 -5.57 -10.16
C SER A 93 8.67 -5.15 -8.72
N CYS A 94 7.68 -5.25 -7.81
CA CYS A 94 7.91 -5.00 -6.39
C CYS A 94 8.90 -6.00 -5.76
N LYS A 95 8.82 -7.28 -6.13
CA LYS A 95 9.76 -8.31 -5.66
C LYS A 95 11.16 -8.12 -6.19
N ASP A 96 11.30 -7.74 -7.46
CA ASP A 96 12.59 -7.56 -8.12
C ASP A 96 13.40 -6.42 -7.49
N VAL A 97 12.72 -5.38 -7.02
CA VAL A 97 13.31 -4.29 -6.23
C VAL A 97 13.66 -4.74 -4.79
N GLY A 98 13.11 -5.87 -4.36
CA GLY A 98 13.33 -6.44 -3.03
C GLY A 98 12.54 -5.73 -1.94
N ALA A 99 11.32 -5.29 -2.24
CA ALA A 99 10.41 -4.77 -1.22
C ALA A 99 9.81 -5.92 -0.39
N ASP A 100 9.74 -5.73 0.93
CA ASP A 100 9.15 -6.69 1.88
C ASP A 100 7.76 -6.24 2.37
N LEU A 101 7.43 -4.96 2.20
CA LEU A 101 6.14 -4.36 2.59
C LEU A 101 5.71 -3.34 1.55
N ILE A 102 4.44 -3.40 1.14
CA ILE A 102 3.86 -2.42 0.22
C ILE A 102 2.88 -1.52 0.97
N ILE A 103 3.04 -0.20 0.83
CA ILE A 103 2.13 0.79 1.37
C ILE A 103 1.57 1.59 0.20
N CYS A 104 0.26 1.53 0.01
CA CYS A 104 -0.42 2.22 -1.08
C CYS A 104 -1.45 3.22 -0.58
N GLN A 105 -1.47 4.39 -1.22
CA GLN A 105 -2.50 5.41 -0.99
C GLN A 105 -3.88 4.94 -1.43
N TRP A 106 -3.95 4.20 -2.54
CA TRP A 106 -5.19 3.75 -3.14
C TRP A 106 -5.58 2.33 -2.70
N GLY A 107 -6.77 1.90 -3.13
CA GLY A 107 -7.23 0.53 -2.96
C GLY A 107 -6.44 -0.47 -3.81
N PHE A 108 -6.67 -1.74 -3.51
CA PHE A 108 -6.31 -2.87 -4.36
C PHE A 108 -7.59 -3.53 -4.85
N ASP A 109 -7.56 -4.05 -6.07
CA ASP A 109 -8.53 -5.05 -6.50
C ASP A 109 -8.38 -6.34 -5.66
N ASP A 110 -9.46 -7.11 -5.51
CA ASP A 110 -9.46 -8.32 -4.70
C ASP A 110 -8.50 -9.38 -5.26
N GLU A 111 -8.41 -9.46 -6.60
CA GLU A 111 -7.46 -10.32 -7.29
C GLU A 111 -6.01 -9.90 -7.04
N ALA A 112 -5.73 -8.60 -7.06
CA ALA A 112 -4.41 -8.06 -6.74
C ALA A 112 -4.02 -8.37 -5.29
N ASN A 113 -4.95 -8.23 -4.34
CA ASN A 113 -4.74 -8.57 -2.93
C ASN A 113 -4.42 -10.06 -2.72
N TYR A 114 -5.14 -10.94 -3.42
CA TYR A 114 -4.84 -12.38 -3.42
C TYR A 114 -3.44 -12.66 -3.97
N LEU A 115 -3.06 -12.04 -5.09
CA LEU A 115 -1.73 -12.21 -5.69
C LEU A 115 -0.62 -11.69 -4.78
N LEU A 116 -0.81 -10.55 -4.12
CA LEU A 116 0.13 -10.00 -3.14
C LEU A 116 0.33 -10.97 -1.96
N TYR A 117 -0.76 -11.47 -1.38
CA TYR A 117 -0.71 -12.46 -0.31
C TYR A 117 0.00 -13.75 -0.74
N ARG A 118 -0.36 -14.32 -1.90
CA ARG A 118 0.25 -15.55 -2.44
C ARG A 118 1.74 -15.40 -2.72
N ASN A 119 2.18 -14.18 -3.02
CA ASN A 119 3.58 -13.85 -3.25
C ASN A 119 4.32 -13.44 -1.98
N GLU A 120 3.73 -13.58 -0.80
CA GLU A 120 4.35 -13.21 0.48
C GLU A 120 4.74 -11.72 0.55
N LEU A 121 3.98 -10.87 -0.15
CA LEU A 121 4.12 -9.42 -0.12
C LEU A 121 2.98 -8.82 0.70
N PRO A 122 3.17 -8.62 2.02
CA PRO A 122 2.19 -7.92 2.83
C PRO A 122 1.98 -6.50 2.33
N ALA A 123 0.74 -6.06 2.32
CA ALA A 123 0.37 -4.77 1.78
C ALA A 123 -0.65 -4.03 2.65
N VAL A 124 -0.57 -2.71 2.65
CA VAL A 124 -1.53 -1.79 3.30
C VAL A 124 -2.11 -0.90 2.21
N ARG A 125 -3.43 -0.75 2.20
CA ARG A 125 -4.18 0.05 1.22
C ARG A 125 -4.96 1.17 1.90
N TRP A 126 -5.39 2.16 1.12
CA TRP A 126 -6.17 3.32 1.61
C TRP A 126 -5.45 4.14 2.67
N VAL A 127 -4.12 4.28 2.56
CA VAL A 127 -3.32 5.13 3.43
C VAL A 127 -3.51 6.59 3.04
N GLY A 128 -3.67 7.49 4.03
CA GLY A 128 -3.85 8.91 3.76
C GLY A 128 -2.60 9.53 3.12
N GLY A 129 -2.77 10.53 2.25
CA GLY A 129 -1.63 11.18 1.59
C GLY A 129 -0.62 11.79 2.59
N VAL A 130 -1.13 12.46 3.63
CA VAL A 130 -0.30 13.02 4.72
C VAL A 130 0.45 11.92 5.47
N GLU A 131 -0.19 10.77 5.72
CA GLU A 131 0.45 9.62 6.37
C GLU A 131 1.56 9.04 5.50
N LEU A 132 1.33 8.99 4.18
CA LEU A 132 2.32 8.53 3.22
C LEU A 132 3.58 9.41 3.21
N GLU A 133 3.40 10.73 3.27
CA GLU A 133 4.51 11.68 3.39
C GLU A 133 5.27 11.51 4.71
N MET A 134 4.56 11.35 5.83
CA MET A 134 5.20 11.07 7.12
C MET A 134 6.04 9.78 7.06
N ILE A 135 5.52 8.70 6.46
CA ILE A 135 6.26 7.44 6.29
C ILE A 135 7.51 7.67 5.45
N ALA A 136 7.42 8.40 4.34
CA ALA A 136 8.55 8.71 3.49
C ALA A 136 9.65 9.48 4.26
N ILE A 137 9.26 10.46 5.09
CA ILE A 137 10.19 11.22 5.92
C ILE A 137 10.85 10.31 6.98
N ALA A 138 10.07 9.51 7.71
CA ALA A 138 10.59 8.68 8.80
C ALA A 138 11.45 7.51 8.31
N THR A 139 11.14 6.95 7.15
CA THR A 139 11.91 5.85 6.54
C THR A 139 13.06 6.34 5.66
N GLY A 140 13.08 7.63 5.31
CA GLY A 140 13.95 8.18 4.26
C GLY A 140 13.59 7.67 2.85
N GLY A 141 12.44 7.02 2.69
CA GLY A 141 11.95 6.47 1.43
C GLY A 141 11.47 7.55 0.46
N ARG A 142 11.31 7.17 -0.80
CA ARG A 142 10.69 8.02 -1.84
C ARG A 142 9.33 7.47 -2.21
N ILE A 143 8.38 8.38 -2.40
CA ILE A 143 7.05 8.05 -2.90
C ILE A 143 7.15 7.77 -4.40
N ILE A 144 6.68 6.59 -4.80
CA ILE A 144 6.72 6.12 -6.19
C ILE A 144 5.33 6.31 -6.82
N PRO A 145 5.21 7.12 -7.89
CA PRO A 145 3.92 7.44 -8.50
C PRO A 145 3.45 6.45 -9.57
N ARG A 146 4.33 5.59 -10.10
CA ARG A 146 4.07 4.65 -11.20
C ARG A 146 4.99 3.43 -11.10
N PHE A 147 4.55 2.32 -11.69
CA PHE A 147 5.37 1.10 -11.84
C PHE A 147 6.36 1.16 -13.03
N GLU A 148 6.32 2.24 -13.83
CA GLU A 148 7.19 2.51 -15.00
C GLU A 148 8.41 3.36 -14.65
#